data_AF-A0A7C4UAJ7-F1
#
_entry.id   AF-A0A7C4UAJ7-F1
#
_cell.length_a   1.000
_cell.length_b   1.000
_cell.length_c   1.000
_cell.angle_alpha   90.00
_cell.angle_beta   90.00
_cell.angle_gamma   90.00
#
_symmetry.space_group_name_H-M   'P 1'
#
loop_
_entity.id
_entity.type
_entity.pdbx_description
1 polymer ?
#
loop_
_entity_poly.entity_id
_entity_poly.type
_entity_poly.pdbx_seq_one_letter_code
_entity_poly.pdbx_strand_id
1 'polypeptide(L)'
;MLSISLDGPRRRRLVSRRELLRIGGLGLSGLSLPNLLAAQSLGATQGVDSTFGRAKSVIFLFLQGGPPQHETFDPKPDAPADIRGPFRPIQTNVPGIQIGELLPRTARLADKLAIVRSIVTDTNDHEPSGYWVLTGNVYRGTNPRTIQPSDAPYMGSLVKLLKPSDILPALSVAWIPDWCRLNEGVRPAGQTGGFLGAQWDPERFVGDPNEPGYRVEGLSLPERAAQELHRR
;
A
#
# COMPACT_ATOMS: atom_id res chain seq x y z
N MET A 1 35.36 11.76 -33.33
CA MET A 1 36.30 12.78 -33.86
C MET A 1 35.46 13.90 -34.46
N LEU A 2 35.35 15.05 -33.79
CA LEU A 2 34.46 16.13 -34.21
C LEU A 2 35.31 17.20 -34.92
N SER A 3 35.12 17.35 -36.24
CA SER A 3 35.81 18.36 -37.05
C SER A 3 34.89 19.56 -37.24
N ILE A 4 35.32 20.72 -36.77
CA ILE A 4 34.70 22.01 -37.08
C ILE A 4 35.61 22.69 -38.11
N SER A 5 35.24 22.60 -39.38
CA SER A 5 35.98 23.25 -40.47
C SER A 5 35.60 24.73 -40.55
N LEU A 6 36.60 25.60 -40.37
CA LEU A 6 36.50 27.05 -40.52
C LEU A 6 37.45 27.49 -41.65
N ASP A 7 37.13 27.16 -42.89
CA ASP A 7 37.85 27.66 -44.07
C ASP A 7 37.21 28.93 -44.66
N GLY A 8 38.05 29.93 -44.97
CA GLY A 8 37.81 30.94 -46.01
C GLY A 8 37.18 32.29 -45.59
N PRO A 9 37.48 33.40 -46.30
CA PRO A 9 37.59 34.73 -45.73
C PRO A 9 36.24 35.43 -45.46
N ARG A 10 36.18 36.10 -44.30
CA ARG A 10 35.26 37.19 -43.89
C ARG A 10 33.88 37.19 -44.57
N ARG A 11 33.02 36.25 -44.21
CA ARG A 11 31.57 36.49 -44.09
C ARG A 11 31.17 36.08 -42.68
N ARG A 12 30.45 36.94 -41.95
CA ARG A 12 29.88 36.62 -40.63
C ARG A 12 29.00 35.37 -40.78
N ARG A 13 29.53 34.17 -40.50
CA ARG A 13 28.73 32.95 -40.39
C ARG A 13 27.90 33.10 -39.13
N LEU A 14 26.64 33.45 -39.31
CA LEU A 14 25.62 33.34 -38.28
C LEU A 14 25.58 31.86 -37.87
N VAL A 15 25.83 31.56 -36.60
CA VAL A 15 25.70 30.21 -36.05
C VAL A 15 24.34 29.67 -36.48
N SER A 16 24.31 28.54 -37.17
CA SER A 16 23.04 28.00 -37.63
C SER A 16 22.19 27.60 -36.43
N ARG A 17 20.86 27.73 -36.51
CA ARG A 17 19.94 27.27 -35.44
C ARG A 17 20.22 25.82 -35.02
N ARG A 18 20.66 24.99 -35.97
CA ARG A 18 21.04 23.59 -35.75
C ARG A 18 22.34 23.45 -34.96
N GLU A 19 23.35 24.27 -35.22
CA GLU A 19 24.56 24.31 -34.39
C GLU A 19 24.26 24.85 -33.00
N LEU A 20 23.42 25.88 -32.90
CA LEU A 20 23.01 26.43 -31.60
C LEU A 20 22.28 25.38 -30.75
N LEU A 21 21.38 24.59 -31.36
CA LEU A 21 20.69 23.48 -30.69
C LEU A 21 21.63 22.31 -30.35
N ARG A 22 22.63 22.02 -31.20
CA ARG A 22 23.63 20.97 -30.91
C ARG A 22 24.53 21.37 -29.75
N ILE A 23 25.03 22.60 -29.75
CA ILE A 23 25.89 23.15 -28.70
C ILE A 23 25.08 23.31 -27.41
N GLY A 24 23.88 23.89 -27.48
CA GLY A 24 22.98 24.07 -26.34
C GLY A 24 22.48 22.75 -25.75
N GLY A 25 22.14 21.76 -26.59
CA GLY A 25 21.72 20.43 -26.14
C GLY A 25 22.85 19.64 -25.46
N LEU A 26 24.08 19.75 -25.96
CA LEU A 26 25.26 19.16 -25.32
C LEU A 26 25.62 19.87 -24.00
N GLY A 27 25.46 21.19 -23.93
CA GLY A 27 25.66 21.97 -22.70
C GLY A 27 24.63 21.63 -21.63
N LEU A 28 23.35 21.59 -21.99
CA LEU A 28 22.26 21.23 -21.07
C LEU A 28 22.41 19.79 -20.59
N SER A 29 22.59 18.83 -21.50
CA SER A 29 22.71 17.41 -21.15
C SER A 29 24.01 17.11 -20.40
N GLY A 30 25.13 17.72 -20.80
CA GLY A 30 26.43 17.50 -20.17
C GLY A 30 26.53 18.08 -18.76
N LEU A 31 25.87 19.21 -18.49
CA LEU A 31 25.85 19.81 -17.15
C LEU A 31 24.75 19.22 -16.25
N SER A 32 23.66 18.70 -16.81
CA SER A 32 22.57 18.12 -16.02
C SER A 32 22.74 16.62 -15.76
N LEU A 33 23.41 15.88 -16.64
CA LEU A 33 23.54 14.42 -16.51
C LEU A 33 24.28 13.97 -15.23
N PRO A 34 25.39 14.60 -14.81
CA PRO A 34 26.02 14.25 -13.53
C PRO A 34 25.09 14.49 -12.34
N ASN A 35 24.29 15.56 -12.37
CA ASN A 35 23.29 15.85 -11.33
C ASN A 35 22.10 14.87 -11.38
N LEU A 36 21.71 14.42 -12.57
CA LEU A 36 20.67 13.41 -12.77
C LEU A 36 21.12 12.02 -12.30
N LEU A 37 22.37 11.66 -12.60
CA LEU A 37 23.00 10.43 -12.11
C LEU A 37 23.27 10.49 -10.59
N ALA A 38 23.64 11.65 -10.06
CA ALA A 38 23.76 11.87 -8.62
C ALA A 38 22.39 11.86 -7.92
N ALA A 39 21.34 12.38 -8.54
CA ALA A 39 19.98 12.28 -8.01
C ALA A 39 19.45 10.84 -8.04
N GLN A 40 19.78 10.06 -9.08
CA GLN A 40 19.48 8.63 -9.12
C GLN A 40 20.28 7.86 -8.05
N SER A 41 21.55 8.20 -7.82
CA SER A 41 22.36 7.52 -6.79
C SER A 41 21.93 7.91 -5.37
N LEU A 42 21.53 9.16 -5.14
CA LEU A 42 20.92 9.62 -3.89
C LEU A 42 19.57 8.94 -3.63
N GLY A 43 18.76 8.73 -4.68
CA GLY A 43 17.51 7.98 -4.61
C GLY A 43 17.69 6.48 -4.38
N ALA A 44 18.88 5.93 -4.70
CA ALA A 44 19.20 4.51 -4.52
C ALA A 44 19.99 4.20 -3.23
N THR A 45 20.62 5.19 -2.58
CA THR A 45 21.54 4.96 -1.46
C THR A 45 21.22 5.69 -0.16
N GLN A 46 20.23 6.57 -0.12
CA GLN A 46 19.60 6.96 1.15
C GLN A 46 18.57 5.89 1.53
N GLY A 47 19.08 4.67 1.76
CA GLY A 47 18.37 3.73 2.60
C GLY A 47 18.21 4.44 3.93
N VAL A 48 16.98 4.85 4.25
CA VAL A 48 16.58 5.14 5.62
C VAL A 48 17.23 4.04 6.46
N ASP A 49 18.15 4.39 7.36
CA ASP A 49 18.75 3.44 8.28
C ASP A 49 17.61 2.56 8.75
N SER A 50 17.61 1.29 8.33
CA SER A 50 16.41 0.47 8.43
C SER A 50 16.14 0.30 9.92
N THR A 51 15.25 1.12 10.46
CA THR A 51 14.79 1.00 11.82
C THR A 51 13.95 -0.25 11.81
N PHE A 52 14.48 -1.28 12.48
CA PHE A 52 13.93 -2.64 12.50
C PHE A 52 14.19 -3.43 11.20
N GLY A 53 14.52 -4.73 11.34
CA GLY A 53 14.84 -5.61 10.22
C GLY A 53 13.69 -5.79 9.22
N ARG A 54 13.94 -6.54 8.14
CA ARG A 54 12.92 -6.81 7.12
C ARG A 54 11.74 -7.59 7.70
N ALA A 55 10.52 -7.09 7.52
CA ALA A 55 9.30 -7.81 7.88
C ALA A 55 9.21 -9.13 7.10
N LYS A 56 8.97 -10.24 7.81
CA LYS A 56 8.85 -11.59 7.22
C LYS A 56 7.42 -11.90 6.76
N SER A 57 6.45 -11.40 7.52
CA SER A 57 5.01 -11.60 7.30
C SER A 57 4.28 -10.30 7.64
N VAL A 58 3.16 -10.04 6.95
CA VAL A 58 2.30 -8.87 7.18
C VAL A 58 0.89 -9.38 7.46
N ILE A 59 0.27 -8.88 8.53
CA ILE A 59 -1.15 -9.04 8.78
C ILE A 59 -1.81 -7.74 8.34
N PHE A 60 -2.69 -7.83 7.34
CA PHE A 60 -3.47 -6.69 6.87
C PHE A 60 -4.89 -6.79 7.42
N LEU A 61 -5.26 -5.86 8.30
CA LEU A 61 -6.59 -5.78 8.88
C LEU A 61 -7.41 -4.74 8.11
N PHE A 62 -8.29 -5.22 7.23
CA PHE A 62 -9.24 -4.37 6.52
C PHE A 62 -10.58 -4.35 7.25
N LEU A 63 -10.89 -3.23 7.89
CA LEU A 63 -12.12 -3.06 8.66
C LEU A 63 -13.23 -2.47 7.78
N GLN A 64 -13.92 -3.32 7.02
CA GLN A 64 -15.07 -2.88 6.24
C GLN A 64 -16.24 -2.51 7.17
N GLY A 65 -16.68 -1.24 7.11
CA GLY A 65 -17.65 -0.69 8.07
C GLY A 65 -17.05 -0.33 9.44
N GLY A 66 -15.72 -0.26 9.54
CA GLY A 66 -15.03 0.16 10.75
C GLY A 66 -15.36 1.59 11.20
N PRO A 67 -14.92 1.98 12.41
CA PRO A 67 -15.19 3.30 12.97
C PRO A 67 -14.58 4.43 12.11
N PRO A 68 -15.19 5.62 12.11
CA PRO A 68 -14.67 6.77 11.36
C PRO A 68 -13.31 7.23 11.89
N GLN A 69 -12.51 7.85 11.01
CA GLN A 69 -11.13 8.25 11.32
C GLN A 69 -11.05 9.33 12.41
N HIS A 70 -12.02 10.26 12.45
CA HIS A 70 -12.06 11.34 13.43
C HIS A 70 -12.38 10.87 14.86
N GLU A 71 -12.92 9.66 15.03
CA GLU A 71 -13.15 9.04 16.34
C GLU A 71 -12.00 8.09 16.74
N THR A 72 -11.04 7.86 15.83
CA THR A 72 -9.94 6.90 16.01
C THR A 72 -8.57 7.56 15.85
N PHE A 73 -7.92 7.43 14.70
CA PHE A 73 -6.51 7.75 14.52
C PHE A 73 -6.25 9.18 14.04
N ASP A 74 -7.28 9.94 13.68
CA ASP A 74 -7.18 11.31 13.16
C ASP A 74 -8.25 12.25 13.76
N PRO A 75 -8.27 12.42 15.10
CA PRO A 75 -9.21 13.33 15.72
C PRO A 75 -9.01 14.75 15.20
N LYS A 76 -10.12 15.47 15.01
CA LYS A 76 -10.14 16.85 14.51
C LYS A 76 -10.55 17.82 15.63
N PRO A 77 -9.71 18.06 16.66
CA PRO A 77 -10.09 18.85 17.84
C PRO A 77 -10.63 20.24 17.51
N ASP A 78 -10.07 20.87 16.49
CA ASP A 78 -10.38 22.24 16.09
C ASP A 78 -11.56 22.33 15.09
N ALA A 79 -12.08 21.19 14.63
CA ALA A 79 -13.25 21.18 13.76
C ALA A 79 -14.54 21.40 14.58
N PRO A 80 -15.62 21.92 13.95
CA PRO A 80 -16.93 22.02 14.57
C PRO A 80 -17.38 20.70 15.20
N ALA A 81 -18.15 20.79 16.31
CA ALA A 81 -18.62 19.62 17.04
C ALA A 81 -19.37 18.61 16.15
N ASP A 82 -20.17 19.11 15.21
CA ASP A 82 -20.93 18.29 14.26
C ASP A 82 -20.04 17.56 13.22
N ILE A 83 -18.78 17.97 13.06
CA ILE A 83 -17.81 17.36 12.13
C ILE A 83 -16.87 16.40 12.86
N ARG A 84 -16.35 16.80 14.03
CA ARG A 84 -15.37 15.98 14.77
C ARG A 84 -15.99 14.87 15.60
N GLY A 85 -17.31 14.89 15.77
CA GLY A 85 -18.04 13.93 16.60
C GLY A 85 -17.99 14.25 18.10
N PRO A 86 -18.66 13.42 18.92
CA PRO A 86 -18.82 13.66 20.36
C PRO A 86 -17.58 13.31 21.17
N PHE A 87 -16.68 12.49 20.62
CA PHE A 87 -15.52 11.98 21.32
C PHE A 87 -14.37 12.99 21.34
N ARG A 88 -13.59 12.94 22.42
CA ARG A 88 -12.44 13.82 22.65
C ARG A 88 -11.14 13.12 22.21
N PRO A 89 -10.13 13.89 21.76
CA PRO A 89 -8.78 13.37 21.64
C PRO A 89 -8.14 13.13 23.00
N ILE A 90 -7.26 12.14 23.08
CA ILE A 90 -6.33 11.90 24.19
C ILE A 90 -4.89 11.96 23.68
N GLN A 91 -4.00 12.42 24.54
CA GLN A 91 -2.56 12.41 24.26
C GLN A 91 -2.04 10.96 24.31
N THR A 92 -1.21 10.60 23.35
CA THR A 92 -0.48 9.31 23.36
C THR A 92 0.81 9.38 24.18
N ASN A 93 1.50 8.25 24.34
CA ASN A 93 2.84 8.24 24.94
C ASN A 93 3.92 8.92 24.08
N VAL A 94 3.59 9.35 22.85
CA VAL A 94 4.45 10.17 21.98
C VAL A 94 3.95 11.62 22.01
N PRO A 95 4.78 12.59 22.43
CA PRO A 95 4.41 14.01 22.42
C PRO A 95 3.98 14.48 21.02
N GLY A 96 2.91 15.26 20.96
CA GLY A 96 2.36 15.80 19.70
C GLY A 96 1.43 14.85 18.93
N ILE A 97 1.35 13.57 19.31
CA ILE A 97 0.40 12.62 18.69
C ILE A 97 -0.82 12.44 19.59
N GLN A 98 -2.00 12.72 19.03
CA GLN A 98 -3.31 12.51 19.65
C GLN A 98 -4.15 11.51 18.84
N ILE A 99 -4.91 10.67 19.55
CA ILE A 99 -5.92 9.75 18.98
C ILE A 99 -7.21 9.84 19.81
N GLY A 100 -8.31 9.21 19.38
CA GLY A 100 -9.60 9.25 20.08
C GLY A 100 -9.58 8.58 21.47
N GLU A 101 -10.38 9.11 22.41
CA GLU A 101 -10.44 8.65 23.81
C GLU A 101 -10.89 7.19 23.99
N LEU A 102 -11.53 6.60 22.96
CA LEU A 102 -11.95 5.19 22.94
C LEU A 102 -10.78 4.21 22.72
N LEU A 103 -9.57 4.71 22.44
CA LEU A 103 -8.39 3.90 22.18
C LEU A 103 -7.28 4.05 23.26
N PRO A 104 -7.58 4.01 24.57
CA PRO A 104 -6.60 4.32 25.61
C PRO A 104 -5.45 3.31 25.68
N ARG A 105 -5.68 2.05 25.30
CA ARG A 105 -4.64 1.02 25.22
C ARG A 105 -3.72 1.25 24.03
N THR A 106 -4.28 1.63 22.88
CA THR A 106 -3.54 1.97 21.67
C THR A 106 -2.71 3.23 21.87
N ALA A 107 -3.23 4.22 22.60
CA ALA A 107 -2.51 5.46 22.91
C ALA A 107 -1.21 5.23 23.69
N ARG A 108 -1.12 4.14 24.47
CA ARG A 108 0.09 3.74 25.20
C ARG A 108 1.12 3.00 24.33
N LEU A 109 0.79 2.71 23.08
CA LEU A 109 1.62 1.98 22.13
C LEU A 109 2.02 2.84 20.92
N ALA A 110 1.75 4.15 20.93
CA ALA A 110 1.95 5.01 19.76
C ALA A 110 3.43 5.10 19.34
N ASP A 111 4.37 4.90 20.25
CA ASP A 111 5.81 4.77 19.99
C ASP A 111 6.17 3.56 19.10
N LYS A 112 5.23 2.61 18.94
CA LYS A 112 5.38 1.39 18.14
C LYS A 112 4.51 1.41 16.88
N LEU A 113 3.80 2.52 16.63
CA LEU A 113 2.86 2.65 15.52
C LEU A 113 3.37 3.69 14.51
N ALA A 114 3.21 3.37 13.23
CA ALA A 114 3.23 4.36 12.17
C ALA A 114 1.77 4.73 11.85
N ILE A 115 1.35 5.94 12.19
CA ILE A 115 0.00 6.43 11.90
C ILE A 115 0.04 7.20 10.57
N VAL A 116 -0.72 6.73 9.58
CA VAL A 116 -0.82 7.34 8.25
C VAL A 116 -2.19 7.99 8.10
N ARG A 117 -2.23 9.32 7.98
CA ARG A 117 -3.48 10.13 7.85
C ARG A 117 -3.71 10.69 6.44
N SER A 118 -2.82 10.36 5.51
CA SER A 118 -2.83 10.90 4.14
C SER A 118 -3.64 10.06 3.15
N ILE A 119 -4.33 9.01 3.62
CA ILE A 119 -5.17 8.17 2.76
C ILE A 119 -6.51 8.87 2.56
N VAL A 120 -6.78 9.26 1.32
CA VAL A 120 -8.02 9.91 0.91
C VAL A 120 -8.43 9.38 -0.47
N THR A 121 -9.73 9.35 -0.71
CA THR A 121 -10.34 8.97 -1.98
C THR A 121 -11.25 10.10 -2.44
N ASP A 122 -11.40 10.27 -3.75
CA ASP A 122 -12.30 11.27 -4.36
C ASP A 122 -13.75 10.78 -4.47
N THR A 123 -14.18 9.88 -3.57
CA THR A 123 -15.52 9.32 -3.55
C THR A 123 -16.01 9.15 -2.12
N ASN A 124 -17.31 9.37 -1.93
CA ASN A 124 -18.01 9.18 -0.65
C ASN A 124 -18.61 7.77 -0.52
N ASP A 125 -18.48 6.94 -1.55
CA ASP A 125 -19.03 5.59 -1.56
C ASP A 125 -18.04 4.57 -0.95
N HIS A 126 -18.55 3.71 -0.08
CA HIS A 126 -17.73 2.75 0.66
C HIS A 126 -17.05 1.71 -0.24
N GLU A 127 -17.79 1.14 -1.20
CA GLU A 127 -17.31 0.05 -2.05
C GLU A 127 -16.20 0.48 -3.03
N PRO A 128 -16.35 1.56 -3.83
CA PRO A 128 -15.26 2.00 -4.70
C PRO A 128 -14.06 2.55 -3.90
N SER A 129 -14.27 3.11 -2.70
CA SER A 129 -13.16 3.48 -1.81
C SER A 129 -12.41 2.24 -1.31
N GLY A 130 -13.13 1.21 -0.89
CA GLY A 130 -12.55 -0.06 -0.47
C GLY A 130 -11.76 -0.72 -1.59
N TYR A 131 -12.31 -0.74 -2.81
CA TYR A 131 -11.60 -1.20 -4.01
C TYR A 131 -10.27 -0.45 -4.21
N TRP A 132 -10.27 0.88 -4.03
CA TRP A 132 -9.06 1.69 -4.19
C TRP A 132 -8.02 1.36 -3.12
N VAL A 133 -8.42 1.17 -1.87
CA VAL A 133 -7.52 0.74 -0.79
C VAL A 133 -6.92 -0.64 -1.07
N LEU A 134 -7.74 -1.59 -1.56
CA LEU A 134 -7.33 -2.97 -1.76
C LEU A 134 -6.47 -3.19 -3.02
N THR A 135 -6.66 -2.39 -4.06
CA THR A 135 -6.01 -2.58 -5.38
C THR A 135 -5.06 -1.45 -5.76
N GLY A 136 -5.08 -0.32 -5.05
CA GLY A 136 -4.36 0.91 -5.43
C GLY A 136 -4.95 1.63 -6.65
N ASN A 137 -6.10 1.18 -7.19
CA ASN A 137 -6.68 1.71 -8.42
C ASN A 137 -8.07 2.31 -8.18
N VAL A 138 -8.40 3.39 -8.89
CA VAL A 138 -9.76 3.94 -8.91
C VAL A 138 -10.70 2.94 -9.56
N TYR A 139 -11.83 2.64 -8.92
CA TYR A 139 -12.86 1.78 -9.51
C TYR A 139 -13.52 2.48 -10.70
N ARG A 140 -13.58 1.81 -11.87
CA ARG A 140 -14.15 2.35 -13.12
C ARG A 140 -15.32 1.53 -13.67
N GLY A 141 -15.74 0.49 -12.96
CA GLY A 141 -16.88 -0.34 -13.36
C GLY A 141 -18.22 0.30 -12.98
N THR A 142 -19.30 -0.41 -13.27
CA THR A 142 -20.67 0.03 -12.97
C THR A 142 -21.25 -0.54 -11.67
N ASN A 143 -20.63 -1.59 -11.12
CA ASN A 143 -21.13 -2.27 -9.92
C ASN A 143 -19.98 -2.69 -8.98
N PRO A 144 -19.56 -1.79 -8.06
CA PRO A 144 -18.46 -2.08 -7.12
C PRO A 144 -18.86 -3.07 -6.02
N ARG A 145 -20.12 -3.51 -5.98
CA ARG A 145 -20.68 -4.43 -4.96
C ARG A 145 -20.52 -5.90 -5.35
N THR A 146 -19.89 -6.17 -6.49
CA THR A 146 -19.68 -7.53 -7.00
C THR A 146 -18.28 -7.63 -7.59
N ILE A 147 -17.52 -8.63 -7.16
CA ILE A 147 -16.23 -9.00 -7.74
C ILE A 147 -16.39 -9.24 -9.24
N GLN A 148 -15.54 -8.62 -10.05
CA GLN A 148 -15.50 -8.82 -11.49
C GLN A 148 -14.16 -9.43 -11.92
N PRO A 149 -14.14 -10.31 -12.94
CA PRO A 149 -12.89 -10.78 -13.54
C PRO A 149 -12.04 -9.64 -14.13
N SER A 150 -12.64 -8.49 -14.45
CA SER A 150 -11.95 -7.31 -14.95
C SER A 150 -11.36 -6.41 -13.87
N ASP A 151 -11.56 -6.74 -12.59
CA ASP A 151 -11.02 -5.96 -11.48
C ASP A 151 -9.49 -5.89 -11.57
N ALA A 152 -8.92 -4.80 -11.06
CA ALA A 152 -7.51 -4.71 -10.78
C ALA A 152 -7.17 -5.74 -9.68
N PRO A 153 -5.99 -6.38 -9.75
CA PRO A 153 -5.61 -7.39 -8.79
C PRO A 153 -5.49 -6.77 -7.39
N TYR A 154 -6.01 -7.49 -6.40
CA TYR A 154 -5.78 -7.22 -4.99
C TYR A 154 -4.27 -7.15 -4.70
N MET A 155 -3.86 -6.28 -3.78
CA MET A 155 -2.45 -6.14 -3.40
C MET A 155 -1.82 -7.48 -2.99
N GLY A 156 -2.58 -8.35 -2.32
CA GLY A 156 -2.10 -9.68 -1.95
C GLY A 156 -1.91 -10.61 -3.15
N SER A 157 -2.75 -10.51 -4.17
CA SER A 157 -2.57 -11.25 -5.43
C SER A 157 -1.29 -10.82 -6.16
N LEU A 158 -0.95 -9.53 -6.10
CA LEU A 158 0.34 -9.03 -6.61
C LEU A 158 1.52 -9.57 -5.80
N VAL A 159 1.41 -9.64 -4.46
CA VAL A 159 2.44 -10.26 -3.61
C VAL A 159 2.62 -11.73 -3.98
N LYS A 160 1.53 -12.48 -4.16
CA LYS A 160 1.58 -13.89 -4.58
C LYS A 160 2.24 -14.08 -5.95
N LEU A 161 1.95 -13.19 -6.90
CA LEU A 161 2.58 -13.17 -8.23
C LEU A 161 4.08 -12.88 -8.18
N LEU A 162 4.47 -11.83 -7.44
CA LEU A 162 5.84 -11.32 -7.47
C LEU A 162 6.78 -12.03 -6.49
N LYS A 163 6.22 -12.62 -5.43
CA LYS A 163 6.98 -13.26 -4.36
C LYS A 163 6.20 -14.44 -3.77
N PRO A 164 6.05 -15.54 -4.53
CA PRO A 164 5.46 -16.76 -4.00
C PRO A 164 6.26 -17.29 -2.81
N SER A 165 5.61 -18.00 -1.90
CA SER A 165 6.27 -18.67 -0.78
C SER A 165 7.07 -19.88 -1.27
N ASP A 166 8.33 -19.96 -0.87
CA ASP A 166 9.19 -21.12 -1.09
C ASP A 166 9.03 -22.20 0.01
N ILE A 167 8.21 -21.93 1.03
CA ILE A 167 7.95 -22.82 2.17
C ILE A 167 6.59 -23.49 1.99
N LEU A 168 6.52 -24.82 2.18
CA LEU A 168 5.28 -25.59 2.11
C LEU A 168 4.47 -25.53 3.43
N PRO A 169 3.13 -25.43 3.36
CA PRO A 169 2.33 -25.17 2.16
C PRO A 169 2.62 -23.76 1.62
N ALA A 170 2.68 -23.60 0.29
CA ALA A 170 3.11 -22.37 -0.41
C ALA A 170 2.08 -21.23 -0.34
N LEU A 171 1.59 -20.94 0.87
CA LEU A 171 0.61 -19.90 1.17
C LEU A 171 1.31 -18.54 1.17
N SER A 172 1.24 -17.84 0.04
CA SER A 172 1.87 -16.52 -0.09
C SER A 172 0.97 -15.42 0.49
N VAL A 173 -0.34 -15.56 0.32
CA VAL A 173 -1.35 -14.68 0.90
C VAL A 173 -2.59 -15.51 1.24
N ALA A 174 -3.17 -15.25 2.41
CA ALA A 174 -4.39 -15.90 2.86
C ALA A 174 -5.43 -14.86 3.31
N TRP A 175 -6.70 -15.10 2.98
CA TRP A 175 -7.85 -14.45 3.61
C TRP A 175 -8.37 -15.33 4.74
N ILE A 176 -8.58 -14.72 5.91
CA ILE A 176 -9.14 -15.38 7.08
C ILE A 176 -10.28 -14.51 7.65
N PRO A 177 -11.45 -15.08 7.96
CA PRO A 177 -11.87 -16.45 7.64
C PRO A 177 -12.31 -16.58 6.17
N ASP A 178 -12.87 -15.54 5.57
CA ASP A 178 -13.39 -15.56 4.21
C ASP A 178 -13.19 -14.17 3.59
N TRP A 179 -13.59 -14.02 2.33
CA TRP A 179 -13.66 -12.72 1.68
C TRP A 179 -14.53 -11.75 2.48
N CYS A 180 -14.21 -10.48 2.33
CA CYS A 180 -15.03 -9.44 2.88
C CYS A 180 -16.42 -9.43 2.19
N ARG A 181 -17.47 -9.54 3.01
CA ARG A 181 -18.88 -9.54 2.59
C ARG A 181 -19.59 -8.40 3.30
N LEU A 182 -20.43 -7.65 2.58
CA LEU A 182 -21.32 -6.64 3.19
C LEU A 182 -22.59 -7.31 3.75
N ASN A 183 -23.08 -8.35 3.08
CA ASN A 183 -24.17 -9.22 3.50
C ASN A 183 -24.06 -10.55 2.71
N GLU A 184 -25.01 -11.48 2.89
CA GLU A 184 -24.94 -12.83 2.28
C GLU A 184 -24.77 -12.84 0.75
N GLY A 185 -25.21 -11.80 0.04
CA GLY A 185 -25.14 -11.72 -1.43
C GLY A 185 -24.14 -10.70 -1.97
N VAL A 186 -23.48 -9.91 -1.12
CA VAL A 186 -22.69 -8.76 -1.56
C VAL A 186 -21.22 -8.95 -1.21
N ARG A 187 -20.40 -9.04 -2.26
CA ARG A 187 -18.95 -9.20 -2.22
C ARG A 187 -18.33 -8.03 -2.98
N PRO A 188 -17.86 -6.99 -2.28
CA PRO A 188 -17.24 -5.84 -2.93
C PRO A 188 -16.10 -6.23 -3.86
N ALA A 189 -15.92 -5.47 -4.93
CA ALA A 189 -14.88 -5.67 -5.93
C ALA A 189 -13.45 -5.56 -5.34
N GLY A 190 -12.45 -6.06 -6.08
CA GLY A 190 -11.03 -5.81 -5.78
C GLY A 190 -10.39 -6.70 -4.71
N GLN A 191 -10.99 -7.85 -4.43
CA GLN A 191 -10.52 -8.81 -3.40
C GLN A 191 -9.75 -10.02 -3.97
N THR A 192 -9.70 -10.15 -5.29
CA THR A 192 -9.20 -11.34 -6.01
C THR A 192 -8.05 -10.98 -6.95
N GLY A 193 -7.54 -11.97 -7.70
CA GLY A 193 -6.55 -11.77 -8.75
C GLY A 193 -7.05 -10.94 -9.92
N GLY A 194 -8.36 -10.69 -10.02
CA GLY A 194 -8.96 -9.86 -11.06
C GLY A 194 -8.53 -10.34 -12.46
N PHE A 195 -8.06 -9.41 -13.29
CA PHE A 195 -7.63 -9.73 -14.66
C PHE A 195 -6.41 -10.66 -14.74
N LEU A 196 -5.68 -10.90 -13.64
CA LEU A 196 -4.59 -11.88 -13.61
C LEU A 196 -5.13 -13.34 -13.59
N GLY A 197 -6.39 -13.52 -13.21
CA GLY A 197 -7.07 -14.80 -13.12
C GLY A 197 -6.98 -15.49 -11.75
N ALA A 198 -7.88 -16.46 -11.55
CA ALA A 198 -8.15 -17.10 -10.26
C ALA A 198 -6.95 -17.82 -9.62
N GLN A 199 -5.94 -18.20 -10.41
CA GLN A 199 -4.69 -18.77 -9.91
C GLN A 199 -3.94 -17.84 -8.93
N TRP A 200 -4.16 -16.52 -9.06
CA TRP A 200 -3.58 -15.49 -8.20
C TRP A 200 -4.54 -15.03 -7.10
N ASP A 201 -5.72 -15.62 -7.00
CA ASP A 201 -6.61 -15.36 -5.86
C ASP A 201 -5.90 -15.74 -4.57
N PRO A 202 -6.09 -14.98 -3.48
CA PRO A 202 -5.52 -15.38 -2.21
C PRO A 202 -6.24 -16.60 -1.66
N GLU A 203 -5.50 -17.40 -0.91
CA GLU A 203 -5.95 -18.65 -0.36
C GLU A 203 -7.05 -18.40 0.68
N ARG A 204 -8.06 -19.25 0.66
CA ARG A 204 -9.33 -19.00 1.37
C ARG A 204 -9.62 -20.13 2.34
N PHE A 205 -10.02 -19.77 3.55
CA PHE A 205 -10.23 -20.70 4.66
C PHE A 205 -11.64 -20.58 5.25
N VAL A 206 -12.64 -21.00 4.48
CA VAL A 206 -14.05 -20.82 4.80
C VAL A 206 -14.41 -21.45 6.16
N GLY A 207 -15.02 -20.65 7.02
CA GLY A 207 -15.79 -21.09 8.19
C GLY A 207 -16.13 -19.93 9.11
N ASP A 208 -16.88 -20.19 10.17
CA ASP A 208 -17.29 -19.17 11.12
C ASP A 208 -16.32 -19.12 12.32
N PRO A 209 -15.48 -18.08 12.46
CA PRO A 209 -14.55 -17.96 13.57
C PRO A 209 -15.23 -17.80 14.94
N ASN A 210 -16.54 -17.57 14.99
CA ASN A 210 -17.31 -17.51 16.24
C ASN A 210 -17.73 -18.90 16.74
N GLU A 211 -17.61 -19.95 15.94
CA GLU A 211 -17.95 -21.30 16.39
C GLU A 211 -16.92 -21.81 17.42
N PRO A 212 -17.35 -22.45 18.53
CA PRO A 212 -16.46 -22.94 19.59
C PRO A 212 -15.36 -23.92 19.12
N GLY A 213 -15.51 -24.48 17.91
CA GLY A 213 -14.60 -25.45 17.31
C GLY A 213 -13.92 -24.97 16.02
N TYR A 214 -14.05 -23.69 15.64
CA TYR A 214 -13.48 -23.22 14.38
C TYR A 214 -11.98 -23.46 14.32
N ARG A 215 -11.56 -24.19 13.29
CA ARG A 215 -10.17 -24.38 12.92
C ARG A 215 -10.02 -24.03 11.47
N VAL A 216 -9.00 -23.25 11.17
CA VAL A 216 -8.58 -23.04 9.79
C VAL A 216 -8.06 -24.36 9.24
N GLU A 217 -8.80 -24.95 8.30
CA GLU A 217 -8.43 -26.20 7.65
C GLU A 217 -7.01 -26.10 7.07
N GLY A 218 -6.14 -27.06 7.39
CA GLY A 218 -4.75 -27.07 6.92
C GLY A 218 -3.76 -26.17 7.69
N LEU A 219 -4.19 -25.42 8.71
CA LEU A 219 -3.31 -24.61 9.58
C LEU A 219 -3.19 -25.16 11.02
N SER A 220 -3.65 -26.39 11.28
CA SER A 220 -3.41 -27.06 12.56
C SER A 220 -1.99 -27.60 12.65
N LEU A 221 -1.30 -27.33 13.77
CA LEU A 221 -0.03 -27.98 14.08
C LEU A 221 -0.23 -29.50 14.15
N PRO A 222 0.66 -30.32 13.54
CA PRO A 222 0.71 -31.76 13.81
C PRO A 222 0.86 -31.99 15.33
N GLU A 223 0.17 -32.97 15.90
CA GLU A 223 0.14 -33.20 17.36
C GLU A 223 1.53 -33.22 18.00
N ARG A 224 2.53 -33.76 17.29
CA ARG A 224 3.91 -33.81 17.74
C ARG A 224 4.55 -32.42 17.92
N ALA A 225 4.25 -31.47 17.02
CA ALA A 225 4.75 -30.09 17.10
C ALA A 225 4.02 -29.28 18.19
N ALA A 226 2.73 -29.55 18.41
CA ALA A 226 1.95 -28.91 19.47
C ALA A 226 2.45 -29.29 20.88
N GLN A 227 2.90 -30.53 21.07
CA GLN A 227 3.49 -31.03 22.33
C GLN A 227 4.86 -30.44 22.65
N GLU A 228 5.60 -29.98 21.63
CA GLU A 228 6.95 -29.42 21.78
C GLU A 228 6.92 -27.92 22.12
N LEU A 229 5.89 -27.21 21.62
CA LEU A 229 5.62 -25.81 21.95
C LEU A 229 5.18 -25.59 23.41
N HIS A 230 4.47 -26.55 24.01
CA HIS A 230 4.07 -26.48 25.43
C HIS A 230 5.19 -26.84 26.42
N ARG A 231 6.36 -27.24 25.92
CA ARG A 231 7.54 -27.57 26.73
C ARG A 231 8.55 -26.42 26.87
N ARG A 232 8.27 -25.25 26.28
CA ARG A 232 9.07 -24.03 26.39
C ARG A 232 8.31 -22.97 27.17
#